data_AF-A0A939VJL8-F1
#
_entry.id   AF-A0A939VJL8-F1
#
_cell.length_a   1.000
_cell.length_b   1.000
_cell.length_c   1.000
_cell.angle_alpha   90.00
_cell.angle_beta   90.00
_cell.angle_gamma   90.00
#
_symmetry.space_group_name_H-M   'P 1'
#
loop_
_entity.id
_entity.type
_entity.pdbx_description
1 polymer ?
#
loop_
_entity_poly.entity_id
_entity_poly.type
_entity_poly.pdbx_seq_one_letter_code
_entity_poly.pdbx_strand_id
1 'polypeptide(L)'
;MRTIRIIAFCIVAMFFLNGLYAQEEKPVIDCNYEMPAFSDNSALMIDARTVSDKFGNGSKVAGFNVKIVNYSKYKSAQFEVFVHSPLTQKWESLGNETLPGFDADANFGKKFPDLGMYRYFAVVTKDASKYDFKVEKGMAKIEILVYTKGADMTQQPLPYHEASNAYVFTSKKLPRGASENIRMINNSSQQTLSVGVFGWDKKNYEWVKIASIAAQAGQKKPTVFEADNKKIHFSKFDYLSIVSPDGKKYDYIFREDHSDWSIDASDHIGD
;
A
#
# COMPACT_ATOMS: atom_id res chain seq x y z
N MET A 1 94.95 5.61 -19.15
CA MET A 1 93.91 5.39 -20.17
C MET A 1 92.60 5.09 -19.45
N ARG A 2 91.54 5.79 -19.86
CA ARG A 2 90.08 5.54 -19.73
C ARG A 2 89.67 4.32 -18.85
N THR A 3 88.71 4.41 -17.92
CA THR A 3 87.31 4.81 -18.17
C THR A 3 86.58 5.11 -16.85
N ILE A 4 85.79 6.18 -16.85
CA ILE A 4 84.79 6.61 -15.87
C ILE A 4 83.50 5.81 -16.14
N ARG A 5 82.66 5.47 -15.14
CA ARG A 5 81.20 5.79 -15.09
C ARG A 5 80.34 4.90 -14.18
N ILE A 6 79.51 5.62 -13.39
CA ILE A 6 78.15 5.31 -12.93
C ILE A 6 78.03 4.27 -11.81
N ILE A 7 78.03 4.74 -10.56
CA ILE A 7 77.08 4.29 -9.52
C ILE A 7 76.75 5.52 -8.65
N ALA A 8 75.91 6.40 -9.17
CA ALA A 8 75.39 7.55 -8.42
C ALA A 8 73.96 7.84 -8.88
N PHE A 9 73.06 6.88 -8.74
CA PHE A 9 71.62 7.09 -8.95
C PHE A 9 70.84 5.88 -8.41
N CYS A 10 70.67 5.77 -7.08
CA CYS A 10 69.70 4.81 -6.49
C CYS A 10 69.35 5.05 -5.01
N ILE A 11 69.63 6.21 -4.41
CA ILE A 11 69.31 6.45 -2.97
C ILE A 11 68.20 7.49 -2.73
N VAL A 12 67.69 8.17 -3.77
CA VAL A 12 66.63 9.20 -3.59
C VAL A 12 65.23 8.73 -4.01
N ALA A 13 65.10 7.53 -4.60
CA ALA A 13 63.79 7.01 -5.05
C ALA A 13 63.13 6.00 -4.09
N MET A 14 63.77 5.66 -2.96
CA MET A 14 63.19 4.73 -1.96
C MET A 14 62.59 5.41 -0.72
N PHE A 15 62.57 6.75 -0.66
CA PHE A 15 61.91 7.48 0.42
C PHE A 15 60.61 8.20 0.01
N PHE A 16 60.21 8.13 -1.26
CA PHE A 16 58.96 8.74 -1.75
C PHE A 16 57.87 7.74 -2.16
N LEU A 17 58.06 6.44 -1.95
CA LEU A 17 57.08 5.39 -2.28
C LEU A 17 56.41 4.72 -1.08
N ASN A 18 56.67 5.20 0.15
CA ASN A 18 55.97 4.75 1.35
C ASN A 18 54.96 5.79 1.89
N GLY A 19 54.77 6.91 1.17
CA GLY A 19 53.70 7.85 1.46
C GLY A 19 52.47 7.51 0.62
N LEU A 20 51.33 7.29 1.30
CA LEU A 20 49.97 7.25 0.73
C LEU A 20 49.53 5.92 0.07
N TYR A 21 49.74 4.79 0.74
CA TYR A 21 48.64 3.82 0.86
C TYR A 21 48.09 3.94 2.27
N ALA A 22 47.42 5.05 2.56
CA ALA A 22 46.38 4.99 3.57
C ALA A 22 45.38 3.95 3.03
N GLN A 23 45.41 2.74 3.59
CA GLN A 23 44.25 1.86 3.46
C GLN A 23 43.07 2.72 3.91
N GLU A 24 42.17 3.07 2.99
CA GLU A 24 40.85 3.55 3.38
C GLU A 24 40.26 2.44 4.23
N GLU A 25 40.39 2.57 5.55
CA GLU A 25 39.68 1.73 6.49
C GLU A 25 38.21 1.90 6.13
N LYS A 26 37.63 0.84 5.55
CA LYS A 26 36.20 0.84 5.24
C LYS A 26 35.48 1.19 6.54
N PRO A 27 34.62 2.22 6.54
CA PRO A 27 33.95 2.63 7.76
C PRO A 27 33.26 1.42 8.39
N VAL A 28 33.55 1.17 9.66
CA VAL A 28 32.89 0.12 10.43
C VAL A 28 31.46 0.57 10.65
N ILE A 29 30.52 -0.09 9.97
CA ILE A 29 29.09 0.20 10.09
C ILE A 29 28.61 -0.45 11.38
N ASP A 30 28.45 0.34 12.45
CA ASP A 30 27.71 -0.13 13.61
C ASP A 30 26.23 -0.24 13.26
N CYS A 31 25.75 -1.46 13.41
CA CYS A 31 24.42 -1.92 13.07
C CYS A 31 23.53 -2.05 14.33
N ASN A 32 24.15 -2.02 15.52
CA ASN A 32 23.54 -2.26 16.82
C ASN A 32 23.50 -0.98 17.68
N TYR A 33 23.08 0.13 17.07
CA TYR A 33 22.87 1.40 17.77
C TYR A 33 21.39 1.59 18.16
N GLU A 34 21.11 2.43 19.16
CA GLU A 34 19.75 2.82 19.57
C GLU A 34 19.02 3.61 18.48
N MET A 35 17.69 3.65 18.52
CA MET A 35 16.90 4.41 17.54
C MET A 35 17.22 5.90 17.67
N PRO A 36 17.78 6.56 16.64
CA PRO A 36 18.10 7.98 16.70
C PRO A 36 16.83 8.82 16.80
N ALA A 37 16.93 9.95 17.50
CA ALA A 37 15.88 10.95 17.50
C ALA A 37 15.64 11.48 16.08
N PHE A 38 14.37 11.71 15.73
CA PHE A 38 13.96 12.42 14.53
C PHE A 38 13.33 13.75 14.91
N SER A 39 13.58 14.80 14.14
CA SER A 39 13.17 16.17 14.51
C SER A 39 11.66 16.38 14.47
N ASP A 40 10.92 15.57 13.71
CA ASP A 40 9.47 15.62 13.64
C ASP A 40 8.85 14.57 14.57
N ASN A 41 8.24 15.05 15.67
CA ASN A 41 7.58 14.20 16.67
C ASN A 41 6.31 13.51 16.14
N SER A 42 5.80 13.90 14.98
CA SER A 42 4.64 13.29 14.33
C SER A 42 5.03 12.19 13.34
N ALA A 43 6.33 12.00 13.10
CA ALA A 43 6.82 10.96 12.20
C ALA A 43 6.56 9.56 12.76
N LEU A 44 6.17 8.64 11.88
CA LEU A 44 6.21 7.22 12.17
C LEU A 44 7.67 6.76 12.14
N MET A 45 8.20 6.39 13.30
CA MET A 45 9.53 5.82 13.44
C MET A 45 9.49 4.30 13.32
N ILE A 46 10.37 3.74 12.50
CA ILE A 46 10.40 2.30 12.19
C ILE A 46 11.80 1.76 12.45
N ASP A 47 11.89 0.74 13.29
CA ASP A 47 13.05 -0.15 13.34
C ASP A 47 12.77 -1.35 12.43
N ALA A 48 13.46 -1.43 11.29
CA ALA A 48 13.29 -2.51 10.33
C ALA A 48 13.47 -3.90 10.94
N ARG A 49 14.23 -4.03 12.04
CA ARG A 49 14.40 -5.32 12.72
C ARG A 49 13.14 -5.85 13.39
N THR A 50 12.17 -5.00 13.72
CA THR A 50 10.86 -5.47 14.23
C THR A 50 10.08 -6.20 13.15
N VAL A 51 10.46 -6.01 11.89
CA VAL A 51 9.80 -6.58 10.71
C VAL A 51 10.64 -7.73 10.14
N SER A 52 11.98 -7.63 10.15
CA SER A 52 12.87 -8.77 9.90
C SER A 52 14.23 -8.65 10.59
N ASP A 53 14.63 -9.74 11.23
CA ASP A 53 15.98 -10.06 11.73
C ASP A 53 17.15 -9.85 10.75
N LYS A 54 16.91 -9.87 9.43
CA LYS A 54 17.94 -9.66 8.41
C LYS A 54 18.35 -8.21 8.23
N PHE A 55 17.57 -7.25 8.73
CA PHE A 55 17.82 -5.83 8.52
C PHE A 55 18.91 -5.28 9.42
N GLY A 56 19.74 -4.40 8.84
CA GLY A 56 20.81 -3.73 9.57
C GLY A 56 21.79 -4.71 10.20
N ASN A 57 22.14 -5.82 9.53
CA ASN A 57 23.22 -6.74 9.96
C ASN A 57 24.38 -6.72 8.94
N GLY A 58 24.53 -5.63 8.19
CA GLY A 58 25.47 -5.55 7.07
C GLY A 58 25.19 -6.51 5.91
N SER A 59 24.06 -7.23 5.96
CA SER A 59 23.65 -8.17 4.92
C SER A 59 23.01 -7.41 3.76
N LYS A 60 23.61 -7.50 2.58
CA LYS A 60 23.05 -6.92 1.36
C LYS A 60 21.73 -7.62 1.05
N VAL A 61 20.63 -6.87 1.08
CA VAL A 61 19.34 -7.36 0.60
C VAL A 61 19.10 -6.70 -0.75
N ALA A 62 19.59 -7.36 -1.81
CA ALA A 62 19.45 -6.85 -3.16
C ALA A 62 17.96 -6.62 -3.51
N GLY A 63 17.66 -5.44 -4.07
CA GLY A 63 16.30 -5.08 -4.48
C GLY A 63 15.39 -4.59 -3.33
N PHE A 64 15.94 -4.42 -2.13
CA PHE A 64 15.17 -3.92 -1.00
C PHE A 64 14.65 -2.48 -1.22
N ASN A 65 13.37 -2.26 -0.95
CA ASN A 65 12.71 -0.95 -1.05
C ASN A 65 11.72 -0.74 0.10
N VAL A 66 11.31 0.51 0.29
CA VAL A 66 10.20 0.85 1.18
C VAL A 66 8.98 1.10 0.31
N LYS A 67 7.91 0.35 0.54
CA LYS A 67 6.64 0.53 -0.16
C LYS A 67 5.62 1.17 0.79
N ILE A 68 4.99 2.25 0.36
CA ILE A 68 3.82 2.82 1.07
C ILE A 68 2.57 2.52 0.26
N VAL A 69 1.53 2.02 0.92
CA VAL A 69 0.21 1.76 0.31
C VAL A 69 -0.86 2.55 1.05
N ASN A 70 -1.66 3.33 0.34
CA ASN A 70 -2.71 4.14 0.95
C ASN A 70 -4.02 3.35 1.03
N TYR A 71 -4.38 2.87 2.21
CA TYR A 71 -5.71 2.33 2.53
C TYR A 71 -6.61 3.32 3.28
N SER A 72 -6.22 4.59 3.37
CA SER A 72 -7.06 5.63 3.94
C SER A 72 -8.13 6.09 2.95
N LYS A 73 -9.13 6.81 3.45
CA LYS A 73 -10.17 7.45 2.62
C LYS A 73 -9.68 8.72 1.91
N TYR A 74 -8.48 9.19 2.21
CA TYR A 74 -7.99 10.49 1.74
C TYR A 74 -7.35 10.37 0.37
N LYS A 75 -7.75 11.26 -0.53
CA LYS A 75 -7.07 11.49 -1.82
C LYS A 75 -5.84 12.38 -1.61
N SER A 76 -4.87 12.25 -2.50
CA SER A 76 -3.65 13.06 -2.52
C SER A 76 -2.88 13.05 -1.19
N ALA A 77 -2.81 11.89 -0.53
CA ALA A 77 -2.08 11.74 0.72
C ALA A 77 -0.57 11.83 0.47
N GLN A 78 0.11 12.76 1.15
CA GLN A 78 1.53 13.06 0.93
C GLN A 78 2.39 12.40 2.00
N PHE A 79 3.45 11.71 1.56
CA PHE A 79 4.40 11.04 2.45
C PHE A 79 5.82 11.38 2.03
N GLU A 80 6.67 11.62 3.02
CA GLU A 80 8.12 11.70 2.86
C GLU A 80 8.77 10.61 3.71
N VAL A 81 9.73 9.91 3.13
CA VAL A 81 10.43 8.82 3.80
C VAL A 81 11.87 9.23 4.00
N PHE A 82 12.38 9.00 5.20
CA PHE A 82 13.77 9.22 5.58
C PHE A 82 14.41 7.91 6.03
N VAL A 83 15.72 7.81 5.85
CA VAL A 83 16.55 6.73 6.37
C VAL A 83 17.65 7.29 7.23
N HIS A 84 17.99 6.60 8.33
CA HIS A 84 19.14 6.98 9.12
C HIS A 84 20.39 6.29 8.59
N SER A 85 21.32 7.07 8.06
CA SER A 85 22.56 6.54 7.51
C SER A 85 23.51 6.13 8.64
N PRO A 86 23.91 4.85 8.71
CA PRO A 86 24.85 4.42 9.74
C PRO A 86 26.28 4.93 9.48
N LEU A 87 26.56 5.43 8.26
CA LEU A 87 27.85 6.01 7.89
C LEU A 87 27.96 7.48 8.32
N THR A 88 26.94 8.28 8.02
CA THR A 88 26.97 9.72 8.29
C THR A 88 26.34 10.08 9.63
N GLN A 89 25.64 9.13 10.26
CA GLN A 89 24.87 9.33 11.49
C GLN A 89 23.85 10.47 11.35
N LYS A 90 23.24 10.55 10.16
CA LYS A 90 22.26 11.58 9.80
C LYS A 90 21.05 10.95 9.12
N TRP A 91 19.91 11.63 9.28
CA TRP A 91 18.72 11.35 8.50
C TRP A 91 18.86 11.90 7.09
N GLU A 92 18.57 11.05 6.11
CA GLU A 92 18.65 11.36 4.68
C GLU A 92 17.29 11.10 4.05
N SER A 93 16.79 12.04 3.22
CA SER A 93 15.50 11.88 2.53
C SER A 93 15.64 10.81 1.45
N LEU A 94 14.81 9.77 1.57
CA LEU A 94 14.67 8.69 0.60
C LEU A 94 13.80 9.12 -0.59
N GLY A 95 12.93 10.11 -0.36
CA GLY A 95 12.04 10.70 -1.34
C GLY A 95 10.70 11.10 -0.74
N ASN A 96 9.89 11.81 -1.53
CA ASN A 96 8.52 12.15 -1.22
C ASN A 96 7.60 11.69 -2.36
N GLU A 97 6.37 11.32 -2.02
CA GLU A 97 5.36 10.89 -2.99
C GLU A 97 3.97 11.36 -2.56
N THR A 98 3.09 11.58 -3.55
CA THR A 98 1.67 11.87 -3.33
C THR A 98 0.85 10.70 -3.84
N LEU A 99 0.17 10.00 -2.93
CA LEU A 99 -0.68 8.88 -3.27
C LEU A 99 -2.08 9.38 -3.65
N PRO A 100 -2.54 9.18 -4.91
CA PRO A 100 -3.77 9.80 -5.43
C PRO A 100 -5.06 9.33 -4.76
N GLY A 101 -5.09 8.13 -4.16
CA GLY A 101 -6.26 7.63 -3.45
C GLY A 101 -6.07 6.24 -2.85
N PHE A 102 -7.20 5.58 -2.55
CA PHE A 102 -7.22 4.25 -1.96
C PHE A 102 -6.57 3.20 -2.87
N ASP A 103 -5.76 2.32 -2.27
CA ASP A 103 -4.96 1.26 -2.88
C ASP A 103 -3.93 1.76 -3.92
N ALA A 104 -3.63 3.07 -3.90
CA ALA A 104 -2.45 3.61 -4.56
C ALA A 104 -1.19 3.26 -3.76
N ASP A 105 -0.08 3.06 -4.47
CA ASP A 105 1.19 2.78 -3.82
C ASP A 105 2.37 3.50 -4.45
N ALA A 106 3.43 3.64 -3.66
CA ALA A 106 4.72 4.16 -4.08
C ALA A 106 5.84 3.30 -3.53
N ASN A 107 6.93 3.19 -4.31
CA ASN A 107 8.14 2.47 -3.91
C ASN A 107 9.30 3.46 -3.83
N PHE A 108 9.81 3.65 -2.63
CA PHE A 108 10.94 4.52 -2.32
C PHE A 108 12.25 3.73 -2.40
N GLY A 109 13.35 4.43 -2.66
CA GLY A 109 14.69 3.84 -2.58
C GLY A 109 15.29 3.28 -3.87
N LYS A 110 14.64 3.45 -5.03
CA LYS A 110 15.22 3.04 -6.34
C LYS A 110 16.59 3.68 -6.64
N LYS A 111 16.92 4.81 -5.99
CA LYS A 111 18.18 5.54 -6.16
C LYS A 111 19.22 5.25 -5.07
N PHE A 112 18.86 4.48 -4.03
CA PHE A 112 19.75 4.19 -2.92
C PHE A 112 20.41 2.82 -3.13
N PRO A 113 21.75 2.77 -3.25
CA PRO A 113 22.45 1.50 -3.27
C PRO A 113 22.27 0.80 -1.92
N ASP A 114 21.67 -0.38 -1.94
CA ASP A 114 21.62 -1.32 -0.83
C ASP A 114 20.90 -0.83 0.44
N LEU A 115 19.61 -0.54 0.33
CA LEU A 115 18.79 -0.19 1.49
C LEU A 115 18.80 -1.24 2.64
N GLY A 116 19.25 -2.47 2.38
CA GLY A 116 19.36 -3.53 3.40
C GLY A 116 20.33 -3.21 4.54
N MET A 117 21.24 -2.25 4.35
CA MET A 117 22.14 -1.77 5.41
C MET A 117 21.48 -0.79 6.39
N TYR A 118 20.33 -0.20 6.04
CA TYR A 118 19.64 0.80 6.85
C TYR A 118 18.67 0.10 7.79
N ARG A 119 18.74 0.45 9.08
CA ARG A 119 17.88 -0.11 10.11
C ARG A 119 16.68 0.78 10.41
N TYR A 120 16.92 2.09 10.53
CA TYR A 120 15.90 3.02 10.97
C TYR A 120 15.35 3.85 9.82
N PHE A 121 14.03 3.97 9.81
CA PHE A 121 13.27 4.72 8.82
C PHE A 121 12.32 5.66 9.57
N ALA A 122 12.05 6.82 8.98
CA ALA A 122 11.01 7.72 9.45
C ALA A 122 10.06 8.02 8.29
N VAL A 123 8.76 8.00 8.54
CA VAL A 123 7.74 8.44 7.57
C VAL A 123 7.04 9.67 8.12
N VAL A 124 7.10 10.75 7.36
CA VAL A 124 6.48 12.04 7.67
C VAL A 124 5.28 12.24 6.77
N THR A 125 4.21 12.81 7.34
CA THR A 125 3.04 13.27 6.58
C THR A 125 2.52 14.56 7.20
N LYS A 126 1.94 15.44 6.37
CA LYS A 126 1.47 16.76 6.82
C LYS A 126 0.37 16.70 7.87
N ASP A 127 -0.42 15.63 7.88
CA ASP A 127 -1.57 15.46 8.75
C ASP A 127 -1.52 14.12 9.50
N ALA A 128 -0.49 13.88 10.30
CA ALA A 128 -0.29 12.61 11.01
C ALA A 128 -1.51 12.18 11.85
N SER A 129 -2.29 13.13 12.38
CA SER A 129 -3.52 12.86 13.14
C SER A 129 -4.64 12.20 12.32
N LYS A 130 -4.58 12.25 10.98
CA LYS A 130 -5.56 11.61 10.08
C LYS A 130 -5.27 10.13 9.83
N TYR A 131 -4.10 9.66 10.21
CA TYR A 131 -3.63 8.34 9.80
C TYR A 131 -3.29 7.46 11.00
N ASP A 132 -3.50 6.18 10.80
CA ASP A 132 -2.80 5.14 11.55
C ASP A 132 -1.99 4.29 10.58
N PHE A 133 -0.91 3.68 11.05
CA PHE A 133 0.03 2.95 10.22
C PHE A 133 0.18 1.51 10.69
N LYS A 134 0.32 0.60 9.74
CA LYS A 134 0.75 -0.78 9.98
C LYS A 134 2.00 -1.06 9.15
N VAL A 135 3.02 -1.63 9.78
CA VAL A 135 4.27 -1.96 9.10
C VAL A 135 4.38 -3.48 8.98
N GLU A 136 4.61 -3.98 7.77
CA GLU A 136 4.66 -5.39 7.45
C GLU A 136 5.91 -5.78 6.64
N LYS A 137 6.28 -7.05 6.73
CA LYS A 137 7.39 -7.64 5.97
C LYS A 137 6.91 -8.11 4.62
N GLY A 138 7.37 -7.46 3.55
CA GLY A 138 7.34 -8.03 2.21
C GLY A 138 8.58 -8.91 1.95
N MET A 139 8.56 -9.69 0.85
CA MET A 139 9.69 -10.57 0.49
C MET A 139 11.03 -9.82 0.37
N ALA A 140 11.02 -8.63 -0.23
CA ALA A 140 12.19 -7.77 -0.41
C ALA A 140 11.80 -6.29 -0.20
N LYS A 141 10.93 -6.01 0.77
CA LYS A 141 10.49 -4.64 1.07
C LYS A 141 9.90 -4.53 2.47
N ILE A 142 9.99 -3.34 3.05
CA ILE A 142 9.14 -2.95 4.18
C ILE A 142 7.88 -2.35 3.57
N GLU A 143 6.72 -2.90 3.90
CA GLU A 143 5.44 -2.36 3.48
C GLU A 143 4.83 -1.55 4.61
N ILE A 144 4.47 -0.31 4.32
CA ILE A 144 3.84 0.62 5.26
C ILE A 144 2.44 0.86 4.73
N LEU A 145 1.48 0.27 5.41
CA LEU A 145 0.07 0.36 5.08
C LEU A 145 -0.54 1.52 5.87
N VAL A 146 -1.09 2.50 5.16
CA VAL A 146 -1.63 3.72 5.74
C VAL A 146 -3.14 3.63 5.81
N TYR A 147 -3.72 3.76 6.99
CA TYR A 147 -5.16 3.69 7.21
C TYR A 147 -5.69 5.03 7.68
N THR A 148 -7.00 5.24 7.53
CA THR A 148 -7.69 6.34 8.23
C THR A 148 -7.57 6.13 9.74
N LYS A 149 -7.37 7.21 10.50
CA LYS A 149 -7.34 7.16 11.96
C LYS A 149 -8.54 6.40 12.54
N GLY A 150 -8.28 5.44 13.42
CA GLY A 150 -9.28 4.61 14.09
C GLY A 150 -9.87 3.48 13.25
N ALA A 151 -9.36 3.24 12.04
CA ALA A 151 -9.80 2.11 11.23
C ALA A 151 -9.41 0.76 11.85
N ASP A 152 -10.28 -0.24 11.71
CA ASP A 152 -9.98 -1.61 12.10
C ASP A 152 -8.97 -2.26 11.12
N MET A 153 -7.71 -2.34 11.55
CA MET A 153 -6.61 -2.91 10.76
C MET A 153 -6.58 -4.45 10.75
N THR A 154 -7.50 -5.11 11.46
CA THR A 154 -7.63 -6.58 11.45
C THR A 154 -8.46 -7.07 10.26
N GLN A 155 -9.26 -6.19 9.67
CA GLN A 155 -10.10 -6.50 8.51
C GLN A 155 -9.42 -6.14 7.20
N GLN A 156 -9.88 -6.75 6.11
CA GLN A 156 -9.42 -6.38 4.77
C GLN A 156 -9.80 -4.91 4.50
N PRO A 157 -8.85 -4.05 4.08
CA PRO A 157 -9.15 -2.67 3.75
C PRO A 157 -10.12 -2.60 2.57
N LEU A 158 -11.08 -1.69 2.66
CA LEU A 158 -12.06 -1.41 1.61
C LEU A 158 -12.05 0.09 1.27
N PRO A 159 -12.23 0.46 -0.01
CA PRO A 159 -12.34 1.85 -0.38
C PRO A 159 -13.54 2.50 0.30
N TYR A 160 -13.36 3.71 0.80
CA TYR A 160 -14.45 4.45 1.40
C TYR A 160 -15.42 4.95 0.32
N HIS A 161 -16.72 4.80 0.57
CA HIS A 161 -17.77 5.41 -0.24
C HIS A 161 -18.51 6.42 0.63
N GLU A 162 -18.69 7.65 0.14
CA GLU A 162 -19.30 8.75 0.92
C GLU A 162 -20.77 8.53 1.27
N ALA A 163 -21.45 7.62 0.57
CA ALA A 163 -22.84 7.31 0.86
C ALA A 163 -22.90 6.48 2.15
N SER A 164 -23.48 7.05 3.20
CA SER A 164 -23.53 6.46 4.56
C SER A 164 -24.19 5.07 4.64
N ASN A 165 -24.96 4.70 3.61
CA ASN A 165 -25.64 3.42 3.47
C ASN A 165 -25.03 2.53 2.36
N ALA A 166 -23.82 2.85 1.90
CA ALA A 166 -23.09 2.02 0.97
C ALA A 166 -22.64 0.72 1.65
N TYR A 167 -22.98 -0.41 1.04
CA TYR A 167 -22.36 -1.69 1.35
C TYR A 167 -21.19 -1.94 0.40
N VAL A 168 -19.97 -1.79 0.92
CA VAL A 168 -18.73 -1.98 0.16
C VAL A 168 -18.18 -3.39 0.37
N PHE A 169 -17.73 -4.04 -0.70
CA PHE A 169 -17.13 -5.37 -0.64
C PHE A 169 -16.10 -5.61 -1.75
N THR A 170 -15.20 -6.56 -1.52
CA THR A 170 -14.29 -7.06 -2.56
C THR A 170 -15.03 -7.94 -3.54
N SER A 171 -14.74 -7.81 -4.84
CA SER A 171 -15.32 -8.69 -5.88
C SER A 171 -14.92 -10.15 -5.69
N LYS A 172 -13.89 -10.46 -4.88
CA LYS A 172 -13.56 -11.82 -4.44
C LYS A 172 -14.65 -12.50 -3.59
N LYS A 173 -15.58 -11.73 -2.99
CA LYS A 173 -16.78 -12.30 -2.34
C LYS A 173 -17.78 -12.83 -3.36
N LEU A 174 -17.71 -12.32 -4.60
CA LEU A 174 -18.41 -12.94 -5.71
C LEU A 174 -17.67 -14.23 -6.03
N PRO A 175 -18.38 -15.35 -6.13
CA PRO A 175 -17.70 -16.61 -6.39
C PRO A 175 -17.05 -16.67 -7.79
N ARG A 176 -16.16 -17.64 -7.98
CA ARG A 176 -15.35 -17.76 -9.20
C ARG A 176 -16.19 -18.09 -10.42
N GLY A 177 -15.98 -17.35 -11.51
CA GLY A 177 -16.69 -17.60 -12.76
C GLY A 177 -18.02 -16.87 -12.88
N ALA A 178 -18.29 -15.87 -12.01
CA ALA A 178 -19.37 -14.90 -12.20
C ALA A 178 -19.23 -14.16 -13.54
N SER A 179 -19.81 -14.79 -14.56
CA SER A 179 -19.94 -14.31 -15.92
C SER A 179 -21.10 -13.33 -15.97
N GLU A 180 -20.79 -12.05 -15.92
CA GLU A 180 -21.59 -10.94 -16.50
C GLU A 180 -23.01 -10.69 -15.96
N ASN A 181 -23.59 -11.61 -15.17
CA ASN A 181 -25.00 -11.65 -14.79
C ASN A 181 -25.14 -11.95 -13.29
N ILE A 182 -24.90 -10.95 -12.45
CA ILE A 182 -25.29 -11.01 -11.05
C ILE A 182 -26.78 -10.68 -10.96
N ARG A 183 -27.48 -11.32 -10.04
CA ARG A 183 -28.92 -11.19 -9.79
C ARG A 183 -29.16 -10.60 -8.41
N MET A 184 -30.18 -9.76 -8.26
CA MET A 184 -30.61 -9.27 -6.95
C MET A 184 -31.94 -9.93 -6.57
N ILE A 185 -32.02 -10.40 -5.32
CA ILE A 185 -33.24 -10.94 -4.72
C ILE A 185 -33.65 -10.02 -3.57
N ASN A 186 -34.88 -9.51 -3.62
CA ASN A 186 -35.43 -8.67 -2.58
C ASN A 186 -36.14 -9.53 -1.51
N ASN A 187 -35.47 -9.73 -0.38
CA ASN A 187 -35.99 -10.35 0.84
C ASN A 187 -36.28 -9.31 1.94
N SER A 188 -36.27 -8.02 1.61
CA SER A 188 -36.58 -6.93 2.52
C SER A 188 -38.10 -6.72 2.65
N SER A 189 -38.52 -5.87 3.59
CA SER A 189 -39.90 -5.41 3.72
C SER A 189 -40.39 -4.49 2.59
N GLN A 190 -39.49 -4.00 1.72
CA GLN A 190 -39.85 -3.11 0.62
C GLN A 190 -40.58 -3.86 -0.50
N GLN A 191 -41.68 -3.29 -1.01
CA GLN A 191 -42.37 -3.83 -2.19
C GLN A 191 -41.43 -3.87 -3.42
N THR A 192 -40.61 -2.84 -3.59
CA THR A 192 -39.54 -2.79 -4.59
C THR A 192 -38.27 -2.27 -3.93
N LEU A 193 -37.19 -3.03 -4.02
CA LEU A 193 -35.87 -2.59 -3.63
C LEU A 193 -35.17 -2.01 -4.85
N SER A 194 -34.82 -0.73 -4.78
CA SER A 194 -34.02 -0.06 -5.81
C SER A 194 -32.62 0.23 -5.29
N VAL A 195 -31.59 -0.15 -6.04
CA VAL A 195 -30.20 0.13 -5.66
C VAL A 195 -29.35 0.58 -6.85
N GLY A 196 -28.37 1.43 -6.57
CA GLY A 196 -27.26 1.72 -7.46
C GLY A 196 -26.06 0.83 -7.13
N VAL A 197 -25.35 0.38 -8.15
CA VAL A 197 -24.17 -0.46 -8.01
C VAL A 197 -23.00 0.27 -8.61
N PHE A 198 -21.90 0.31 -7.87
CA PHE A 198 -20.71 1.07 -8.23
C PHE A 198 -19.48 0.17 -8.20
N GLY A 199 -18.57 0.37 -9.15
CA GLY A 199 -17.24 -0.24 -9.16
C GLY A 199 -16.18 0.78 -8.81
N TRP A 200 -15.17 0.38 -8.03
CA TRP A 200 -14.04 1.24 -7.73
C TRP A 200 -13.06 1.27 -8.91
N ASP A 201 -12.99 2.39 -9.61
CA ASP A 201 -12.03 2.59 -10.69
C ASP A 201 -10.66 2.99 -10.12
N LYS A 202 -9.75 2.01 -10.06
CA LYS A 202 -8.38 2.21 -9.56
C LYS A 202 -7.55 3.17 -10.43
N LYS A 203 -7.95 3.42 -11.69
CA LYS A 203 -7.24 4.39 -12.55
C LYS A 203 -7.51 5.82 -12.10
N ASN A 204 -8.75 6.13 -11.76
CA ASN A 204 -9.20 7.47 -11.40
C ASN A 204 -9.42 7.65 -9.88
N TYR A 205 -9.32 6.57 -9.11
CA TYR A 205 -9.53 6.52 -7.67
C TYR A 205 -10.91 7.06 -7.28
N GLU A 206 -11.95 6.54 -7.93
CA GLU A 206 -13.34 6.95 -7.70
C GLU A 206 -14.33 5.81 -7.90
N TRP A 207 -15.52 5.99 -7.31
CA TRP A 207 -16.65 5.11 -7.52
C TRP A 207 -17.38 5.48 -8.81
N VAL A 208 -17.52 4.52 -9.71
CA VAL A 208 -18.22 4.70 -10.98
C VAL A 208 -19.49 3.88 -10.95
N LYS A 209 -20.64 4.51 -11.24
CA LYS A 209 -21.91 3.79 -11.31
C LYS A 209 -21.85 2.81 -12.48
N ILE A 210 -22.06 1.53 -12.21
CA ILE A 210 -22.04 0.46 -13.20
C ILE A 210 -23.42 -0.14 -13.45
N ALA A 211 -24.34 -0.11 -12.48
CA ALA A 211 -25.70 -0.63 -12.67
C ALA A 211 -26.74 0.16 -11.86
N SER A 212 -28.00 0.05 -12.28
CA SER A 212 -29.16 0.31 -11.44
C SER A 212 -30.02 -0.94 -11.40
N ILE A 213 -30.62 -1.25 -10.26
CA ILE A 213 -31.47 -2.44 -10.10
C ILE A 213 -32.77 -2.03 -9.45
N ALA A 214 -33.86 -2.66 -9.87
CA ALA A 214 -35.12 -2.69 -9.16
C ALA A 214 -35.60 -4.14 -9.00
N ALA A 215 -35.68 -4.65 -7.77
CA ALA A 215 -36.10 -6.00 -7.45
C ALA A 215 -37.43 -5.98 -6.67
N GLN A 216 -38.47 -6.64 -7.18
CA GLN A 216 -39.77 -6.71 -6.50
C GLN A 216 -39.77 -7.77 -5.40
N ALA A 217 -40.48 -7.51 -4.31
CA ALA A 217 -40.71 -8.50 -3.27
C ALA A 217 -41.46 -9.72 -3.83
N GLY A 218 -41.08 -10.92 -3.38
CA GLY A 218 -41.74 -12.18 -3.77
C GLY A 218 -41.51 -12.62 -5.23
N GLN A 219 -40.76 -11.87 -6.03
CA GLN A 219 -40.33 -12.34 -7.35
C GLN A 219 -39.25 -13.41 -7.21
N LYS A 220 -39.59 -14.63 -7.63
CA LYS A 220 -38.61 -15.73 -7.77
C LYS A 220 -37.72 -15.56 -9.00
N LYS A 221 -38.17 -14.80 -10.00
CA LYS A 221 -37.37 -14.48 -11.19
C LYS A 221 -36.58 -13.20 -10.90
N PRO A 222 -35.24 -13.28 -10.85
CA PRO A 222 -34.40 -12.19 -10.38
C PRO A 222 -34.29 -11.07 -11.41
N THR A 223 -34.13 -9.83 -10.93
CA THR A 223 -33.71 -8.72 -11.78
C THR A 223 -32.20 -8.83 -12.00
N VAL A 224 -31.79 -8.95 -13.27
CA VAL A 224 -30.38 -8.92 -13.67
C VAL A 224 -29.89 -7.48 -13.54
N PHE A 225 -28.63 -7.30 -13.12
CA PHE A 225 -28.00 -6.00 -13.12
C PHE A 225 -27.80 -5.55 -14.57
N GLU A 226 -28.73 -4.77 -15.11
CA GLU A 226 -28.55 -4.14 -16.42
C GLU A 226 -27.84 -2.78 -16.21
N ALA A 227 -26.64 -2.65 -16.75
CA ALA A 227 -26.13 -1.31 -17.07
C ALA A 227 -26.87 -0.84 -18.31
N ASP A 228 -27.22 0.43 -18.36
CA ASP A 228 -27.79 1.07 -19.56
C ASP A 228 -27.05 0.60 -20.83
N ASN A 229 -27.65 -0.38 -21.52
CA ASN A 229 -27.24 -0.99 -22.79
C ASN A 229 -25.90 -1.75 -22.87
N LYS A 230 -25.29 -2.25 -21.78
CA LYS A 230 -24.07 -3.11 -21.86
C LYS A 230 -24.01 -4.19 -20.79
N LYS A 231 -23.34 -5.31 -21.11
CA LYS A 231 -22.97 -6.33 -20.14
C LYS A 231 -21.96 -5.77 -19.14
N ILE A 232 -22.21 -5.98 -17.83
CA ILE A 232 -21.32 -5.54 -16.76
C ILE A 232 -20.33 -6.65 -16.45
N HIS A 233 -19.05 -6.39 -16.67
CA HIS A 233 -18.00 -7.30 -16.20
C HIS A 233 -17.57 -6.86 -14.80
N PHE A 234 -18.28 -7.34 -13.77
CA PHE A 234 -17.96 -7.05 -12.37
C PHE A 234 -16.52 -7.41 -12.00
N SER A 235 -15.95 -8.43 -12.64
CA SER A 235 -14.56 -8.86 -12.49
C SER A 235 -13.53 -7.81 -12.93
N LYS A 236 -13.92 -6.74 -13.64
CA LYS A 236 -13.05 -5.60 -13.94
C LYS A 236 -12.75 -4.72 -12.73
N PHE A 237 -13.55 -4.83 -11.67
CA PHE A 237 -13.42 -4.04 -10.46
C PHE A 237 -13.01 -4.94 -9.30
N ASP A 238 -11.97 -4.55 -8.57
CA ASP A 238 -11.54 -5.27 -7.35
C ASP A 238 -12.51 -5.05 -6.19
N TYR A 239 -13.19 -3.91 -6.19
CA TYR A 239 -14.15 -3.50 -5.16
C TYR A 239 -15.44 -3.02 -5.77
N LEU A 240 -16.54 -3.37 -5.12
CA LEU A 240 -17.90 -3.03 -5.50
C LEU A 240 -18.61 -2.38 -4.32
N SER A 241 -19.60 -1.55 -4.62
CA SER A 241 -20.48 -0.94 -3.64
C SER A 241 -21.93 -1.05 -4.11
N ILE A 242 -22.83 -1.34 -3.17
CA ILE A 242 -24.29 -1.27 -3.39
C ILE A 242 -24.81 -0.12 -2.52
N VAL A 243 -25.53 0.82 -3.14
CA VAL A 243 -26.06 2.01 -2.48
C VAL A 243 -27.56 2.07 -2.70
N SER A 244 -28.34 2.15 -1.63
CA SER A 244 -29.78 2.36 -1.74
C SER A 244 -30.10 3.87 -1.86
N PRO A 245 -30.87 4.33 -2.86
CA PRO A 245 -31.26 5.73 -2.97
C PRO A 245 -32.16 6.22 -1.83
N ASP A 246 -32.86 5.31 -1.16
CA ASP A 246 -33.75 5.62 -0.03
C ASP A 246 -33.02 5.91 1.29
N GLY A 247 -31.68 5.82 1.30
CA GLY A 247 -30.84 6.02 2.48
C GLY A 247 -30.87 4.88 3.50
N LYS A 248 -31.67 3.83 3.28
CA LYS A 248 -31.72 2.65 4.16
C LYS A 248 -30.50 1.77 3.97
N LYS A 249 -30.12 1.09 5.05
CA LYS A 249 -29.13 0.02 5.06
C LYS A 249 -29.83 -1.32 4.89
N TYR A 250 -29.19 -2.23 4.15
CA TYR A 250 -29.64 -3.59 3.94
C TYR A 250 -28.47 -4.53 4.21
N ASP A 251 -28.80 -5.74 4.67
CA ASP A 251 -27.85 -6.84 4.76
C ASP A 251 -27.81 -7.58 3.43
N TYR A 252 -26.62 -8.00 3.01
CA TYR A 252 -26.39 -8.66 1.73
C TYR A 252 -25.71 -10.03 1.90
N ILE A 253 -26.34 -11.07 1.36
CA ILE A 253 -25.80 -12.44 1.31
C ILE A 253 -25.53 -12.81 -0.15
N PHE A 254 -24.32 -13.31 -0.43
CA PHE A 254 -23.91 -13.74 -1.76
C PHE A 254 -24.09 -15.26 -1.92
N ARG A 255 -24.69 -15.71 -3.02
CA ARG A 255 -24.96 -17.13 -3.27
C ARG A 255 -24.66 -17.56 -4.71
N GLU A 256 -24.30 -18.83 -4.84
CA GLU A 256 -24.28 -19.58 -6.11
C GLU A 256 -25.61 -20.30 -6.30
N ASP A 257 -26.19 -20.21 -7.49
CA ASP A 257 -27.35 -21.00 -7.88
C ASP A 257 -27.17 -21.54 -9.31
N HIS A 258 -26.86 -22.83 -9.44
CA HIS A 258 -26.78 -23.54 -10.73
C HIS A 258 -26.00 -22.80 -11.84
N SER A 259 -24.81 -22.26 -11.51
CA SER A 259 -23.92 -21.44 -12.37
C SER A 259 -24.32 -19.96 -12.55
N ASP A 260 -25.45 -19.54 -12.00
CA ASP A 260 -25.83 -18.13 -11.82
C ASP A 260 -25.46 -17.64 -10.41
N TRP A 261 -25.36 -16.33 -10.22
CA TRP A 261 -24.97 -15.73 -8.93
C TRP A 261 -26.03 -14.75 -8.44
N SER A 262 -26.41 -14.84 -7.17
CA SER A 262 -27.37 -13.92 -6.54
C SER A 262 -26.77 -13.14 -5.38
N ILE A 263 -27.31 -11.94 -5.19
CA ILE A 263 -27.17 -11.13 -4.00
C ILE A 263 -28.56 -11.03 -3.38
N ASP A 264 -28.71 -11.58 -2.19
CA ASP A 264 -29.94 -11.56 -1.43
C ASP A 264 -29.88 -10.36 -0.47
N ALA A 265 -30.80 -9.42 -0.62
CA ALA A 265 -30.88 -8.23 0.22
C ALA A 265 -32.04 -8.36 1.22
N SER A 266 -31.76 -8.19 2.51
CA SER A 266 -32.76 -8.16 3.59
C SER A 266 -32.65 -6.87 4.40
N ASP A 267 -33.70 -6.52 5.14
CA ASP A 267 -33.64 -5.38 6.06
C ASP A 267 -32.47 -5.56 7.04
N HIS A 268 -31.69 -4.50 7.26
CA HIS A 268 -30.61 -4.53 8.24
C HIS A 268 -31.19 -4.59 9.66
N ILE A 269 -30.76 -5.56 10.44
CA ILE A 269 -31.21 -5.73 11.84
C ILE A 269 -30.04 -5.35 12.76
N GLY A 270 -29.89 -4.06 13.06
CA GLY A 270 -28.84 -3.54 13.95
C GLY A 270 -28.66 -2.02 13.85
N ASP A 271 -28.00 -1.45 14.87
CA ASP A 271 -27.49 -0.06 14.91
C ASP A 271 -25.96 -0.05 14.76
#